data_AF-A0A165PXS5-F1
#
_entry.id   AF-A0A165PXS5-F1
#
_cell.length_a   1.000
_cell.length_b   1.000
_cell.length_c   1.000
_cell.angle_alpha   90.00
_cell.angle_beta   90.00
_cell.angle_gamma   90.00
#
_symmetry.space_group_name_H-M   'P 1'
#
loop_
_entity.id
_entity.type
_entity.pdbx_description
1 polymer ?
#
loop_
_entity_poly.entity_id
_entity_poly.type
_entity_poly.pdbx_seq_one_letter_code
_entity_poly.pdbx_strand_id
1 'polypeptide(L)'
;MAAWLESAQTLVPTLNTRSVVSIARVVLEKDSHEPLGWRYDHIAGDPSSSDILSPRSSIIWDFGDHYVGHFSVTVHGIPRPKPPGDIHGSHVDAPARLRITFGEVARDVAEDFHPYTGWLSESWLPQEIVNVDFMPYRLEIPRRHAFRFVRIDVVATSDNFNVKFENVRADVVTSANLELLPPPLTRDTFRSFSEELTHEEMDILVAVDKVSIRTLTECMQTVFEDGPRRDRRLWLGDLRVQALTYFSLGLADTSLIKRCILLHAALPYDDTGRVAACIFEHPMPHAGNNFIVDYSLLFGVTLLEYVQATGDDALGRDLFALALKQLELAFAYVDRDCLFSIPDGVWLFIDWVDGLDKQASMQGVVILACKALSALADRLGLSSQAFVPHNNGTLSLSAAIDLMTEAAYRSLWDPVRSIFVSGPDRQVSWASQAWLILADACPDPQACMKAISVTNGAVAPKTPYGHHYVVDAYLHAGLKVDALRYIARYWGSMITAGADTFFEAWDPSDPQFSPYGDAHVNSYCHGWSCTPAYFLRSRLKE
;
A
#
# COMPACT_ATOMS: atom_id res chain seq x y z
N MET A 1 -27.19 -2.43 -6.90
CA MET A 1 -26.70 -2.50 -5.50
C MET A 1 -26.86 -3.89 -4.88
N ALA A 2 -28.07 -4.36 -4.51
CA ALA A 2 -28.22 -5.67 -3.84
C ALA A 2 -27.65 -6.86 -4.63
N ALA A 3 -27.93 -6.94 -5.94
CA ALA A 3 -27.39 -7.98 -6.82
C ALA A 3 -25.85 -7.91 -6.96
N TRP A 4 -25.26 -6.71 -6.92
CA TRP A 4 -23.80 -6.54 -6.94
C TRP A 4 -23.16 -7.03 -5.66
N LEU A 5 -23.79 -6.79 -4.51
CA LEU A 5 -23.30 -7.29 -3.23
C LEU A 5 -23.35 -8.82 -3.20
N GLU A 6 -24.47 -9.42 -3.63
CA GLU A 6 -24.62 -10.87 -3.73
C GLU A 6 -23.54 -11.47 -4.65
N SER A 7 -23.33 -10.86 -5.83
CA SER A 7 -22.27 -11.27 -6.76
C SER A 7 -20.87 -11.12 -6.17
N ALA A 8 -20.61 -10.05 -5.40
CA ALA A 8 -19.34 -9.90 -4.71
C ALA A 8 -19.14 -11.03 -3.69
N GLN A 9 -20.19 -11.38 -2.92
CA GLN A 9 -20.14 -12.43 -1.90
C GLN A 9 -19.88 -13.84 -2.47
N THR A 10 -20.28 -14.13 -3.72
CA THR A 10 -19.93 -15.43 -4.34
C THR A 10 -18.46 -15.52 -4.75
N LEU A 11 -17.75 -14.39 -4.80
CA LEU A 11 -16.35 -14.28 -5.21
C LEU A 11 -15.38 -14.16 -4.03
N VAL A 12 -15.82 -14.41 -2.78
CA VAL A 12 -14.90 -14.46 -1.61
C VAL A 12 -13.88 -15.57 -1.86
N PRO A 13 -12.56 -15.27 -1.92
CA PRO A 13 -11.56 -16.31 -2.09
C PRO A 13 -11.41 -17.13 -0.80
N THR A 14 -10.95 -18.37 -0.95
CA THR A 14 -10.41 -19.13 0.18
C THR A 14 -8.96 -18.71 0.40
N LEU A 15 -8.58 -18.43 1.65
CA LEU A 15 -7.19 -18.11 1.98
C LEU A 15 -6.34 -19.38 2.01
N ASN A 16 -5.25 -19.38 1.26
CA ASN A 16 -4.22 -20.40 1.34
C ASN A 16 -3.49 -20.25 2.67
N THR A 17 -3.33 -21.35 3.41
CA THR A 17 -2.63 -21.36 4.70
C THR A 17 -1.37 -22.22 4.60
N ARG A 18 -0.24 -21.72 5.10
CA ARG A 18 0.99 -22.50 5.28
C ARG A 18 1.62 -22.22 6.63
N SER A 19 2.26 -23.22 7.24
CA SER A 19 3.03 -23.02 8.47
C SER A 19 4.46 -22.59 8.14
N VAL A 20 4.95 -21.57 8.83
CA VAL A 20 6.35 -21.12 8.80
C VAL A 20 6.93 -21.16 10.20
N VAL A 21 8.25 -21.29 10.31
CA VAL A 21 9.00 -21.31 11.58
C VAL A 21 10.00 -20.17 11.60
N SER A 22 10.41 -19.73 12.79
CA SER A 22 11.52 -18.79 12.93
C SER A 22 12.80 -19.37 12.35
N ILE A 23 13.61 -18.52 11.70
CA ILE A 23 14.90 -18.92 11.12
C ILE A 23 16.09 -18.57 12.01
N ALA A 24 15.91 -17.58 12.90
CA ALA A 24 16.95 -17.13 13.81
C ALA A 24 16.35 -16.47 15.06
N ARG A 25 17.19 -16.35 16.09
CA ARG A 25 17.03 -15.38 17.17
C ARG A 25 17.92 -14.19 16.87
N VAL A 26 17.52 -12.99 17.27
CA VAL A 26 18.29 -11.76 16.97
C VAL A 26 18.50 -10.90 18.20
N VAL A 27 19.63 -10.19 18.22
CA VAL A 27 19.85 -9.03 19.07
C VAL A 27 19.78 -7.77 18.22
N LEU A 28 19.29 -6.68 18.81
CA LEU A 28 19.21 -5.38 18.16
C LEU A 28 20.20 -4.41 18.77
N GLU A 29 20.85 -3.63 17.91
CA GLU A 29 21.75 -2.55 18.29
C GLU A 29 21.35 -1.29 17.55
N LYS A 30 21.38 -0.15 18.27
CA LYS A 30 21.13 1.14 17.65
C LYS A 30 22.32 1.49 16.74
N ASP A 31 22.05 1.79 15.48
CA ASP A 31 23.05 2.19 14.50
C ASP A 31 22.53 3.34 13.65
N SER A 32 23.18 4.50 13.75
CA SER A 32 22.80 5.69 12.99
C SER A 32 23.12 5.61 11.49
N HIS A 33 23.88 4.60 11.06
CA HIS A 33 24.16 4.35 9.63
C HIS A 33 23.06 3.52 8.96
N GLU A 34 22.23 2.82 9.75
CA GLU A 34 21.07 2.11 9.24
C GLU A 34 19.93 3.10 8.98
N PRO A 35 19.24 3.05 7.82
CA PRO A 35 18.18 4.01 7.50
C PRO A 35 17.07 4.06 8.56
N LEU A 36 16.71 2.91 9.15
CA LEU A 36 15.71 2.82 10.21
C LEU A 36 16.30 2.91 11.63
N GLY A 37 17.60 3.16 11.77
CA GLY A 37 18.28 3.42 13.05
C GLY A 37 18.65 2.18 13.87
N TRP A 38 18.41 0.98 13.34
CA TRP A 38 18.60 -0.28 14.05
C TRP A 38 19.22 -1.35 13.16
N ARG A 39 20.32 -1.93 13.66
CA ARG A 39 20.98 -3.10 13.10
C ARG A 39 20.58 -4.33 13.90
N TYR A 40 20.51 -5.49 13.27
CA TYR A 40 20.27 -6.74 13.96
C TYR A 40 21.31 -7.79 13.58
N ASP A 41 21.72 -8.58 14.56
CA ASP A 41 22.66 -9.69 14.38
C ASP A 41 22.00 -11.01 14.80
N HIS A 42 22.20 -12.05 13.99
CA HIS A 42 21.71 -13.39 14.29
C HIS A 42 22.50 -14.02 15.44
N ILE A 43 21.78 -14.59 16.41
CA ILE A 43 22.35 -15.33 17.54
C ILE A 43 22.44 -16.80 17.18
N ALA A 44 23.60 -17.41 17.38
CA ALA A 44 23.79 -18.85 17.18
C ALA A 44 22.88 -19.69 18.11
N GLY A 45 22.43 -20.84 17.63
CA GLY A 45 21.61 -21.79 18.38
C GLY A 45 20.38 -22.26 17.60
N ASP A 46 19.51 -23.00 18.28
CA ASP A 46 18.24 -23.47 17.71
C ASP A 46 17.26 -22.30 17.56
N PRO A 47 16.81 -21.96 16.33
CA PRO A 47 15.87 -20.87 16.13
C PRO A 47 14.46 -21.18 16.64
N SER A 48 14.13 -22.44 16.91
CA SER A 48 12.83 -22.89 17.38
C SER A 48 12.68 -22.88 18.90
N SER A 49 13.76 -22.58 19.63
CA SER A 49 13.81 -22.64 21.10
C SER A 49 14.48 -21.40 21.71
N SER A 50 14.08 -21.03 22.92
CA SER A 50 14.76 -20.01 23.72
C SER A 50 15.69 -20.61 24.77
N ASP A 51 16.59 -19.78 25.29
CA ASP A 51 17.20 -20.02 26.60
C ASP A 51 16.15 -19.86 27.72
N ILE A 52 16.52 -20.20 28.96
CA ILE A 52 15.66 -19.97 30.13
C ILE A 52 15.66 -18.47 30.45
N LEU A 53 14.47 -17.87 30.42
CA LEU A 53 14.25 -16.44 30.55
C LEU A 53 13.64 -16.10 31.91
N SER A 54 14.27 -15.18 32.63
CA SER A 54 13.76 -14.65 33.91
C SER A 54 12.79 -13.50 33.67
N PRO A 55 11.99 -13.08 34.67
CA PRO A 55 11.22 -11.84 34.59
C PRO A 55 12.06 -10.66 34.11
N ARG A 56 11.44 -9.79 33.30
CA ARG A 56 12.02 -8.59 32.67
C ARG A 56 13.11 -8.88 31.65
N SER A 57 13.24 -10.12 31.19
CA SER A 57 14.04 -10.45 30.01
C SER A 57 13.16 -10.52 28.76
N SER A 58 13.81 -10.38 27.60
CA SER A 58 13.16 -10.39 26.30
C SER A 58 13.95 -11.25 25.32
N ILE A 59 13.27 -11.70 24.28
CA ILE A 59 13.85 -12.45 23.17
C ILE A 59 13.15 -12.04 21.89
N ILE A 60 13.89 -12.03 20.77
CA ILE A 60 13.39 -11.63 19.46
C ILE A 60 13.69 -12.76 18.48
N TRP A 61 12.67 -13.16 17.73
CA TRP A 61 12.78 -14.10 16.62
C TRP A 61 12.67 -13.36 15.29
N ASP A 62 13.51 -13.76 14.34
CA ASP A 62 13.45 -13.38 12.93
C ASP A 62 12.86 -14.56 12.13
N PHE A 63 11.76 -14.31 11.42
CA PHE A 63 11.15 -15.29 10.52
C PHE A 63 11.76 -15.25 9.11
N GLY A 64 12.65 -14.29 8.83
CA GLY A 64 13.46 -14.22 7.62
C GLY A 64 12.81 -13.54 6.41
N ASP A 65 11.51 -13.26 6.49
CA ASP A 65 10.70 -12.58 5.49
C ASP A 65 9.50 -11.94 6.24
N HIS A 66 8.78 -11.05 5.57
CA HIS A 66 7.52 -10.50 6.08
C HIS A 66 6.40 -11.52 5.91
N TYR A 67 5.50 -11.66 6.89
CA TYR A 67 4.38 -12.60 6.86
C TYR A 67 3.11 -12.00 7.47
N VAL A 68 1.97 -12.41 6.94
CA VAL A 68 0.63 -12.11 7.46
C VAL A 68 -0.01 -13.40 7.97
N GLY A 69 -0.34 -13.48 9.26
CA GLY A 69 -0.83 -14.73 9.83
C GLY A 69 -1.08 -14.74 11.34
N HIS A 70 -1.20 -15.95 11.89
CA HIS A 70 -1.44 -16.21 13.29
C HIS A 70 -0.21 -16.85 13.93
N PHE A 71 0.31 -16.21 14.97
CA PHE A 71 1.51 -16.67 15.68
C PHE A 71 1.17 -17.72 16.75
N SER A 72 2.05 -18.71 16.91
CA SER A 72 1.98 -19.64 18.05
C SER A 72 3.34 -20.04 18.57
N VAL A 73 3.39 -20.32 19.88
CA VAL A 73 4.59 -20.73 20.60
C VAL A 73 4.21 -21.62 21.79
N THR A 74 5.05 -22.60 22.11
CA THR A 74 4.89 -23.39 23.34
C THR A 74 5.63 -22.71 24.48
N VAL A 75 4.92 -22.42 25.57
CA VAL A 75 5.46 -21.77 26.77
C VAL A 75 5.64 -22.82 27.85
N HIS A 76 6.87 -22.98 28.35
CA HIS A 76 7.23 -23.88 29.43
C HIS A 76 7.57 -23.08 30.67
N GLY A 77 7.03 -23.49 31.83
CA GLY A 77 7.45 -22.99 33.13
C GLY A 77 8.58 -23.87 33.67
N ILE A 78 9.71 -23.26 33.99
CA ILE A 78 10.92 -23.92 34.47
C ILE A 78 11.14 -23.52 35.92
N PRO A 79 10.84 -24.41 36.89
CA PRO A 79 11.09 -24.13 38.30
C PRO A 79 12.55 -23.78 38.54
N ARG A 80 12.79 -22.76 39.38
CA ARG A 80 14.16 -22.38 39.75
C ARG A 80 14.79 -23.43 40.67
N PRO A 81 16.14 -23.49 40.70
CA PRO A 81 16.84 -24.35 41.65
C PRO A 81 16.43 -24.03 43.09
N LYS A 82 16.23 -25.08 43.89
CA LYS A 82 15.80 -24.94 45.30
C LYS A 82 16.83 -24.15 46.11
N PRO A 83 16.40 -23.24 47.01
CA PRO A 83 17.25 -22.73 48.06
C PRO A 83 17.74 -23.87 48.97
N PRO A 84 18.96 -23.81 49.54
CA PRO A 84 19.44 -24.82 50.48
C PRO A 84 18.50 -24.93 51.69
N GLY A 85 17.98 -26.14 51.95
CA GLY A 85 17.11 -26.43 53.10
C GLY A 85 15.60 -26.46 52.80
N ASP A 86 15.17 -26.12 51.58
CA ASP A 86 13.76 -26.22 51.19
C ASP A 86 13.42 -27.63 50.66
N ILE A 87 12.52 -28.32 51.37
CA ILE A 87 12.07 -29.68 51.02
C ILE A 87 10.98 -29.68 49.94
N HIS A 88 10.21 -28.60 49.81
CA HIS A 88 9.12 -28.48 48.84
C HIS A 88 9.66 -28.10 47.47
N GLY A 89 10.57 -27.13 47.42
CA GLY A 89 11.20 -26.64 46.19
C GLY A 89 10.30 -25.70 45.40
N SER A 90 10.85 -25.15 44.32
CA SER A 90 10.12 -24.19 43.51
C SER A 90 9.13 -24.87 42.56
N HIS A 91 8.02 -24.20 42.30
CA HIS A 91 6.94 -24.65 41.43
C HIS A 91 6.52 -23.52 40.50
N VAL A 92 5.79 -23.86 39.43
CA VAL A 92 5.06 -22.88 38.62
C VAL A 92 3.77 -22.57 39.37
N ASP A 93 3.82 -21.55 40.22
CA ASP A 93 2.80 -21.23 41.24
C ASP A 93 2.03 -19.93 40.94
N ALA A 94 2.29 -19.30 39.79
CA ALA A 94 1.59 -18.13 39.30
C ALA A 94 1.56 -18.13 37.76
N PRO A 95 0.66 -17.36 37.13
CA PRO A 95 0.67 -17.18 35.69
C PRO A 95 1.96 -16.50 35.21
N ALA A 96 2.39 -16.83 33.98
CA ALA A 96 3.39 -16.05 33.27
C ALA A 96 2.69 -14.94 32.46
N ARG A 97 2.95 -13.67 32.81
CA ARG A 97 2.48 -12.53 32.02
C ARG A 97 3.50 -12.20 30.95
N LEU A 98 3.08 -12.26 29.69
CA LEU A 98 3.92 -12.02 28.52
C LEU A 98 3.39 -10.81 27.76
N ARG A 99 4.31 -10.03 27.19
CA ARG A 99 4.00 -9.06 26.14
C ARG A 99 4.62 -9.55 24.85
N ILE A 100 3.85 -9.53 23.77
CA ILE A 100 4.30 -9.96 22.45
C ILE A 100 4.18 -8.78 21.52
N THR A 101 5.29 -8.35 20.93
CA THR A 101 5.35 -7.29 19.93
C THR A 101 5.69 -7.89 18.58
N PHE A 102 4.88 -7.57 17.57
CA PHE A 102 5.04 -8.00 16.20
C PHE A 102 5.61 -6.85 15.37
N GLY A 103 6.74 -7.07 14.71
CA GLY A 103 7.41 -6.04 13.92
C GLY A 103 7.51 -6.39 12.46
N GLU A 104 7.07 -5.50 11.58
CA GLU A 104 7.32 -5.61 10.15
C GLU A 104 8.77 -5.25 9.81
N VAL A 105 9.35 -4.33 10.57
CA VAL A 105 10.77 -3.94 10.52
C VAL A 105 11.44 -4.12 11.90
N ALA A 106 12.77 -4.18 11.93
CA ALA A 106 13.52 -4.38 13.18
C ALA A 106 13.21 -3.31 14.24
N ARG A 107 12.98 -2.07 13.80
CA ARG A 107 12.61 -0.96 14.66
C ARG A 107 11.33 -1.22 15.48
N ASP A 108 10.31 -1.84 14.91
CA ASP A 108 9.03 -2.10 15.57
C ASP A 108 9.19 -2.96 16.84
N VAL A 109 10.22 -3.81 16.92
CA VAL A 109 10.52 -4.64 18.10
C VAL A 109 11.64 -4.07 18.97
N ALA A 110 12.30 -3.00 18.51
CA ALA A 110 13.38 -2.31 19.20
C ALA A 110 12.88 -1.22 20.14
N GLU A 111 11.88 -0.45 19.70
CA GLU A 111 11.41 0.76 20.36
C GLU A 111 10.19 0.49 21.26
N ASP A 112 10.08 1.27 22.32
CA ASP A 112 8.86 1.33 23.11
C ASP A 112 7.84 2.19 22.40
N PHE A 113 6.61 1.69 22.24
CA PHE A 113 5.55 2.43 21.55
C PHE A 113 4.95 3.58 22.37
N HIS A 114 5.37 3.79 23.62
CA HIS A 114 4.78 4.80 24.50
C HIS A 114 5.83 5.80 25.01
N PRO A 115 5.49 7.10 25.09
CA PRO A 115 4.20 7.70 24.73
C PRO A 115 3.97 7.74 23.22
N TYR A 116 2.79 7.29 22.77
CA TYR A 116 2.37 7.34 21.37
C TYR A 116 1.74 8.71 21.07
N THR A 117 2.14 9.35 19.98
CA THR A 117 1.71 10.72 19.64
C THR A 117 0.90 10.84 18.36
N GLY A 118 0.62 9.72 17.69
CA GLY A 118 -0.10 9.72 16.43
C GLY A 118 -1.60 9.99 16.57
N TRP A 119 -2.23 10.46 15.49
CA TRP A 119 -3.68 10.75 15.47
C TRP A 119 -4.53 9.52 15.13
N LEU A 120 -3.92 8.47 14.56
CA LEU A 120 -4.57 7.16 14.41
C LEU A 120 -4.67 6.45 15.75
N SER A 121 -5.65 5.54 15.89
CA SER A 121 -5.83 4.77 17.12
C SER A 121 -4.60 3.92 17.45
N GLU A 122 -4.12 4.03 18.69
CA GLU A 122 -3.02 3.20 19.23
C GLU A 122 -3.34 1.70 19.23
N SER A 123 -4.61 1.31 19.06
CA SER A 123 -5.02 -0.10 18.93
C SER A 123 -4.45 -0.81 17.71
N TRP A 124 -3.92 -0.05 16.75
CA TRP A 124 -3.19 -0.59 15.59
C TRP A 124 -1.74 -0.96 15.90
N LEU A 125 -1.19 -0.49 17.04
CA LEU A 125 0.13 -0.89 17.47
C LEU A 125 0.16 -2.41 17.64
N PRO A 126 1.16 -3.10 17.06
CA PRO A 126 1.13 -4.54 16.87
C PRO A 126 1.59 -5.28 18.14
N GLN A 127 0.86 -5.10 19.25
CA GLN A 127 1.19 -5.66 20.56
C GLN A 127 0.03 -6.47 21.17
N GLU A 128 0.38 -7.55 21.85
CA GLU A 128 -0.51 -8.37 22.68
C GLU A 128 0.02 -8.45 24.11
N ILE A 129 -0.88 -8.55 25.09
CA ILE A 129 -0.55 -8.90 26.46
C ILE A 129 -1.37 -10.12 26.85
N VAL A 130 -0.69 -11.21 27.21
CA VAL A 130 -1.32 -12.49 27.56
C VAL A 130 -0.86 -12.95 28.94
N ASN A 131 -1.73 -13.64 29.68
CA ASN A 131 -1.37 -14.36 30.90
C ASN A 131 -1.52 -15.85 30.62
N VAL A 132 -0.46 -16.62 30.85
CA VAL A 132 -0.47 -18.08 30.69
C VAL A 132 -0.59 -18.71 32.08
N ASP A 133 -1.78 -19.22 32.42
CA ASP A 133 -2.08 -19.72 33.77
C ASP A 133 -1.44 -21.08 34.08
N PHE A 134 -1.37 -21.96 33.08
CA PHE A 134 -0.86 -23.33 33.24
C PHE A 134 0.23 -23.57 32.22
N MET A 135 1.30 -24.27 32.61
CA MET A 135 2.44 -24.57 31.75
C MET A 135 2.87 -26.04 31.89
N PRO A 136 3.30 -26.72 30.81
CA PRO A 136 3.47 -26.17 29.47
C PRO A 136 2.15 -25.88 28.75
N TYR A 137 2.12 -24.85 27.90
CA TYR A 137 0.94 -24.45 27.15
C TYR A 137 1.32 -24.00 25.75
N ARG A 138 0.56 -24.47 24.75
CA ARG A 138 0.67 -23.97 23.39
C ARG A 138 -0.16 -22.69 23.29
N LEU A 139 0.52 -21.55 23.33
CA LEU A 139 -0.09 -20.25 23.13
C LEU A 139 -0.33 -20.02 21.64
N GLU A 140 -1.58 -19.72 21.27
CA GLU A 140 -1.99 -19.35 19.92
C GLU A 140 -2.60 -17.95 19.97
N ILE A 141 -2.11 -17.05 19.13
CA ILE A 141 -2.62 -15.67 19.04
C ILE A 141 -3.76 -15.64 18.01
N PRO A 142 -5.01 -15.40 18.45
CA PRO A 142 -6.16 -15.46 17.55
C PRO A 142 -6.22 -14.28 16.59
N ARG A 143 -5.65 -13.12 16.96
CA ARG A 143 -5.56 -11.96 16.06
C ARG A 143 -4.55 -12.25 14.95
N ARG A 144 -4.93 -11.97 13.69
CA ARG A 144 -4.01 -11.95 12.56
C ARG A 144 -3.05 -10.77 12.74
N HIS A 145 -1.76 -10.98 12.54
CA HIS A 145 -0.71 -9.96 12.60
C HIS A 145 0.09 -9.95 11.29
N ALA A 146 0.75 -8.84 11.00
CA ALA A 146 1.71 -8.71 9.90
C ALA A 146 3.09 -8.43 10.52
N PHE A 147 4.09 -9.23 10.20
CA PHE A 147 5.39 -9.21 10.86
C PHE A 147 6.47 -9.98 10.11
N ARG A 148 7.72 -9.59 10.37
CA ARG A 148 8.91 -10.43 10.21
C ARG A 148 9.50 -10.83 11.56
N PHE A 149 9.51 -9.87 12.49
CA PHE A 149 10.08 -10.04 13.82
C PHE A 149 8.99 -10.26 14.85
N VAL A 150 9.27 -11.11 15.83
CA VAL A 150 8.41 -11.28 17.02
C VAL A 150 9.27 -11.15 18.26
N ARG A 151 8.96 -10.15 19.10
CA ARG A 151 9.56 -9.99 20.42
C ARG A 151 8.61 -10.50 21.48
N ILE A 152 9.13 -11.30 22.42
CA ILE A 152 8.40 -11.69 23.62
C ILE A 152 9.15 -11.15 24.84
N ASP A 153 8.48 -10.29 25.62
CA ASP A 153 8.95 -9.87 26.94
C ASP A 153 8.29 -10.73 28.03
N VAL A 154 9.10 -11.24 28.94
CA VAL A 154 8.62 -11.88 30.17
C VAL A 154 8.28 -10.79 31.17
N VAL A 155 7.06 -10.23 31.11
CA VAL A 155 6.65 -9.10 31.96
C VAL A 155 6.67 -9.48 33.44
N ALA A 156 6.11 -10.64 33.79
CA ALA A 156 6.12 -11.14 35.15
C ALA A 156 6.00 -12.67 35.23
N THR A 157 6.72 -13.25 36.19
CA THR A 157 6.47 -14.56 36.81
C THR A 157 6.62 -14.38 38.33
N SER A 158 6.35 -15.42 39.12
CA SER A 158 6.80 -15.43 40.52
C SER A 158 8.31 -15.67 40.60
N ASP A 159 8.88 -15.50 41.80
CA ASP A 159 10.29 -15.80 42.03
C ASP A 159 10.62 -17.31 41.99
N ASN A 160 9.61 -18.18 41.86
CA ASN A 160 9.77 -19.63 41.89
C ASN A 160 10.05 -20.25 40.52
N PHE A 161 9.80 -19.55 39.41
CA PHE A 161 10.03 -20.13 38.09
C PHE A 161 10.43 -19.09 37.04
N ASN A 162 11.08 -19.58 36.00
CA ASN A 162 11.43 -18.88 34.78
C ASN A 162 10.64 -19.48 33.60
N VAL A 163 10.72 -18.88 32.42
CA VAL A 163 10.04 -19.41 31.23
C VAL A 163 11.03 -19.88 30.17
N LYS A 164 10.61 -20.84 29.35
CA LYS A 164 11.29 -21.24 28.11
C LYS A 164 10.26 -21.34 26.99
N PHE A 165 10.63 -20.91 25.80
CA PHE A 165 9.79 -20.97 24.59
C PHE A 165 10.31 -22.06 23.65
N GLU A 166 9.40 -22.82 23.05
CA GLU A 166 9.69 -23.85 22.04
C GLU A 166 8.62 -23.84 20.93
N ASN A 167 8.92 -24.42 19.77
CA ASN A 167 8.00 -24.53 18.63
C ASN A 167 7.45 -23.18 18.16
N VAL A 168 8.34 -22.21 17.98
CA VAL A 168 8.01 -20.86 17.49
C VAL A 168 7.63 -20.92 16.01
N ARG A 169 6.37 -20.60 15.71
CA ARG A 169 5.82 -20.74 14.36
C ARG A 169 4.68 -19.76 14.08
N ALA A 170 4.30 -19.67 12.82
CA ALA A 170 3.11 -18.95 12.41
C ALA A 170 2.37 -19.70 11.29
N ASP A 171 1.05 -19.66 11.33
CA ASP A 171 0.20 -20.08 10.21
C ASP A 171 -0.15 -18.84 9.39
N VAL A 172 0.46 -18.71 8.21
CA VAL A 172 0.41 -17.51 7.37
C VAL A 172 -0.57 -17.68 6.21
N VAL A 173 -1.22 -16.58 5.83
CA VAL A 173 -2.40 -16.58 4.97
C VAL A 173 -2.34 -15.55 3.84
N THR A 174 -2.80 -15.95 2.65
CA THR A 174 -2.99 -15.07 1.49
C THR A 174 -4.01 -15.70 0.54
N SER A 175 -4.76 -14.90 -0.23
CA SER A 175 -5.55 -15.43 -1.35
C SER A 175 -4.72 -15.66 -2.61
N ALA A 176 -3.49 -15.14 -2.68
CA ALA A 176 -2.59 -15.36 -3.80
C ALA A 176 -2.21 -16.84 -3.91
N ASN A 177 -2.26 -17.37 -5.13
CA ASN A 177 -1.72 -18.70 -5.42
C ASN A 177 -0.22 -18.58 -5.69
N LEU A 178 0.60 -18.93 -4.70
CA LEU A 178 2.05 -18.80 -4.74
C LEU A 178 2.71 -19.63 -5.85
N GLU A 179 2.07 -20.73 -6.27
CA GLU A 179 2.59 -21.60 -7.35
C GLU A 179 2.41 -20.99 -8.74
N LEU A 180 1.47 -20.05 -8.88
CA LEU A 180 1.17 -19.37 -10.14
C LEU A 180 1.91 -18.03 -10.30
N LEU A 181 2.58 -17.55 -9.25
CA LEU A 181 3.36 -16.31 -9.32
C LEU A 181 4.53 -16.48 -10.30
N PRO A 182 4.79 -15.49 -11.17
CA PRO A 182 5.90 -15.56 -12.10
C PRO A 182 7.24 -15.53 -11.33
N PRO A 183 8.31 -16.13 -11.87
CA PRO A 183 9.62 -16.01 -11.27
C PRO A 183 10.06 -14.53 -11.22
N PRO A 184 10.92 -14.15 -10.26
CA PRO A 184 11.53 -12.83 -10.23
C PRO A 184 12.22 -12.52 -11.56
N LEU A 185 12.27 -11.23 -11.90
CA LEU A 185 13.05 -10.78 -13.05
C LEU A 185 14.53 -11.14 -12.89
N THR A 186 15.24 -11.20 -14.01
CA THR A 186 16.70 -11.34 -14.05
C THR A 186 17.32 -10.14 -14.76
N ARG A 187 18.64 -9.94 -14.61
CA ARG A 187 19.35 -8.88 -15.34
C ARG A 187 19.14 -8.92 -16.85
N ASP A 188 18.94 -10.11 -17.43
CA ASP A 188 18.65 -10.26 -18.85
C ASP A 188 17.38 -9.52 -19.30
N THR A 189 16.45 -9.24 -18.39
CA THR A 189 15.25 -8.43 -18.65
C THR A 189 15.61 -7.00 -19.07
N PHE A 190 16.77 -6.50 -18.63
CA PHE A 190 17.23 -5.13 -18.89
C PHE A 190 18.37 -5.09 -19.92
N ARG A 191 18.56 -6.15 -20.72
CA ARG A 191 19.67 -6.23 -21.68
C ARG A 191 19.64 -5.10 -22.72
N SER A 192 18.47 -4.64 -23.15
CA SER A 192 18.36 -3.50 -24.08
C SER A 192 18.80 -2.17 -23.48
N PHE A 193 18.96 -2.09 -22.16
CA PHE A 193 19.41 -0.90 -21.43
C PHE A 193 20.83 -1.06 -20.85
N SER A 194 21.61 -2.04 -21.32
CA SER A 194 22.92 -2.36 -20.73
C SER A 194 24.01 -1.32 -20.97
N GLU A 195 23.81 -0.42 -21.93
CA GLU A 195 24.74 0.70 -22.16
C GLU A 195 24.40 1.90 -21.26
N GLU A 196 23.14 2.02 -20.82
CA GLU A 196 22.65 3.13 -20.01
C GLU A 196 22.56 2.80 -18.50
N LEU A 197 22.39 1.53 -18.13
CA LEU A 197 22.28 1.09 -16.74
C LEU A 197 23.52 0.34 -16.29
N THR A 198 23.93 0.60 -15.06
CA THR A 198 24.95 -0.16 -14.35
C THR A 198 24.41 -1.52 -13.91
N HIS A 199 25.31 -2.49 -13.66
CA HIS A 199 24.91 -3.79 -13.09
C HIS A 199 24.26 -3.65 -11.71
N GLU A 200 24.69 -2.68 -10.92
CA GLU A 200 24.11 -2.40 -9.59
C GLU A 200 22.67 -1.90 -9.71
N GLU A 201 22.38 -0.97 -10.62
CA GLU A 201 21.01 -0.53 -10.89
C GLU A 201 20.13 -1.70 -11.36
N MET A 202 20.65 -2.59 -12.21
CA MET A 202 19.91 -3.78 -12.65
C MET A 202 19.63 -4.75 -11.50
N ASP A 203 20.58 -4.96 -10.58
CA ASP A 203 20.37 -5.80 -9.39
C ASP A 203 19.30 -5.22 -8.47
N ILE A 204 19.35 -3.91 -8.25
CA ILE A 204 18.34 -3.20 -7.47
C ILE A 204 16.96 -3.36 -8.12
N LEU A 205 16.85 -3.22 -9.44
CA LEU A 205 15.58 -3.39 -10.16
C LEU A 205 15.02 -4.81 -10.04
N VAL A 206 15.89 -5.83 -10.07
CA VAL A 206 15.50 -7.24 -9.82
C VAL A 206 15.00 -7.42 -8.38
N ALA A 207 15.68 -6.84 -7.39
CA ALA A 207 15.24 -6.88 -5.99
C ALA A 207 13.90 -6.15 -5.80
N VAL A 208 13.74 -4.99 -6.44
CA VAL A 208 12.52 -4.19 -6.40
C VAL A 208 11.32 -4.95 -6.98
N ASP A 209 11.49 -5.67 -8.09
CA ASP A 209 10.45 -6.53 -8.65
C ASP A 209 10.04 -7.65 -7.67
N LYS A 210 11.02 -8.33 -7.07
CA LYS A 210 10.76 -9.39 -6.08
C LYS A 210 9.96 -8.88 -4.88
N VAL A 211 10.38 -7.75 -4.31
CA VAL A 211 9.72 -7.13 -3.14
C VAL A 211 8.34 -6.57 -3.51
N SER A 212 8.16 -6.08 -4.74
CA SER A 212 6.84 -5.68 -5.26
C SER A 212 5.86 -6.86 -5.24
N ILE A 213 6.26 -8.02 -5.76
CA ILE A 213 5.42 -9.23 -5.79
C ILE A 213 5.11 -9.70 -4.36
N ARG A 214 6.10 -9.64 -3.46
CA ARG A 214 5.89 -9.97 -2.03
C ARG A 214 4.84 -9.06 -1.41
N THR A 215 4.96 -7.75 -1.62
CA THR A 215 4.05 -6.73 -1.09
C THR A 215 2.61 -6.98 -1.55
N LEU A 216 2.41 -7.19 -2.85
CA LEU A 216 1.08 -7.51 -3.40
C LEU A 216 0.51 -8.80 -2.79
N THR A 217 1.34 -9.84 -2.70
CA THR A 217 0.94 -11.16 -2.16
C THR A 217 0.43 -11.06 -0.72
N GLU A 218 1.11 -10.31 0.14
CA GLU A 218 0.72 -10.16 1.54
C GLU A 218 -0.55 -9.27 1.69
N CYS A 219 -0.77 -8.33 0.78
CA CYS A 219 -1.98 -7.49 0.73
C CYS A 219 -3.20 -8.20 0.10
N MET A 220 -2.99 -9.28 -0.65
CA MET A 220 -4.05 -10.11 -1.21
C MET A 220 -4.67 -11.03 -0.14
N GLN A 221 -5.84 -10.63 0.36
CA GLN A 221 -6.60 -11.38 1.37
C GLN A 221 -8.00 -11.68 0.79
N THR A 222 -9.06 -11.58 1.59
CA THR A 222 -10.46 -11.70 1.12
C THR A 222 -10.91 -10.51 0.27
N VAL A 223 -10.14 -9.41 0.33
CA VAL A 223 -10.11 -8.26 -0.57
C VAL A 223 -8.65 -7.91 -0.86
N PHE A 224 -8.39 -6.96 -1.76
CA PHE A 224 -7.10 -6.27 -1.80
C PHE A 224 -7.06 -5.30 -0.61
N GLU A 225 -6.37 -5.67 0.45
CA GLU A 225 -6.12 -4.78 1.57
C GLU A 225 -5.11 -3.70 1.17
N ASP A 226 -5.21 -2.51 1.73
CA ASP A 226 -4.21 -1.45 1.65
C ASP A 226 -2.92 -1.88 2.34
N GLY A 227 -3.01 -2.32 3.60
CA GLY A 227 -1.91 -2.88 4.35
C GLY A 227 -2.40 -3.92 5.36
N PRO A 228 -1.70 -5.06 5.51
CA PRO A 228 -2.19 -6.18 6.32
C PRO A 228 -1.99 -5.98 7.82
N ARG A 229 -1.09 -5.06 8.21
CA ARG A 229 -1.00 -4.56 9.60
C ARG A 229 -2.14 -3.60 9.87
N ARG A 230 -2.24 -2.57 9.03
CA ARG A 230 -3.21 -1.47 9.03
C ARG A 230 -3.35 -0.94 7.58
N ASP A 231 -4.54 -0.54 7.12
CA ASP A 231 -5.84 -0.54 7.83
C ASP A 231 -6.60 -1.86 7.71
N ARG A 232 -6.08 -2.82 6.93
CA ARG A 232 -6.71 -4.10 6.58
C ARG A 232 -8.03 -3.89 5.82
N ARG A 233 -8.04 -2.93 4.91
CA ARG A 233 -9.27 -2.46 4.26
C ARG A 233 -9.10 -2.31 2.77
N LEU A 234 -10.24 -2.35 2.08
CA LEU A 234 -10.29 -2.09 0.66
C LEU A 234 -10.42 -0.59 0.42
N TRP A 235 -9.34 0.04 -0.06
CA TRP A 235 -9.31 1.42 -0.52
C TRP A 235 -9.27 1.48 -2.04
N LEU A 236 -10.00 2.42 -2.64
CA LEU A 236 -10.18 2.46 -4.09
C LEU A 236 -8.91 2.89 -4.85
N GLY A 237 -8.16 3.87 -4.31
CA GLY A 237 -6.88 4.28 -4.90
C GLY A 237 -5.88 3.12 -4.93
N ASP A 238 -5.78 2.41 -3.83
CA ASP A 238 -4.96 1.21 -3.65
C ASP A 238 -5.40 0.07 -4.57
N LEU A 239 -6.70 -0.21 -4.64
CA LEU A 239 -7.28 -1.25 -5.49
C LEU A 239 -6.81 -1.10 -6.94
N ARG A 240 -6.86 0.12 -7.49
CA ARG A 240 -6.48 0.38 -8.88
C ARG A 240 -5.05 -0.06 -9.15
N VAL A 241 -4.11 0.43 -8.35
CA VAL A 241 -2.68 0.19 -8.58
C VAL A 241 -2.25 -1.23 -8.23
N GLN A 242 -2.92 -1.86 -7.25
CA GLN A 242 -2.77 -3.29 -6.96
C GLN A 242 -3.28 -4.14 -8.13
N ALA A 243 -4.42 -3.79 -8.74
CA ALA A 243 -4.97 -4.49 -9.90
C ALA A 243 -4.04 -4.36 -11.12
N LEU A 244 -3.49 -3.18 -11.40
CA LEU A 244 -2.47 -2.99 -12.46
C LEU A 244 -1.26 -3.89 -12.25
N THR A 245 -0.76 -3.97 -11.01
CA THR A 245 0.33 -4.87 -10.66
C THR A 245 -0.07 -6.33 -10.87
N TYR A 246 -1.25 -6.72 -10.41
CA TYR A 246 -1.77 -8.08 -10.59
C TYR A 246 -1.84 -8.49 -12.07
N PHE A 247 -2.38 -7.63 -12.94
CA PHE A 247 -2.44 -7.90 -14.38
C PHE A 247 -1.04 -8.09 -14.99
N SER A 248 -0.03 -7.34 -14.52
CA SER A 248 1.35 -7.47 -15.01
C SER A 248 2.00 -8.81 -14.67
N LEU A 249 1.46 -9.55 -13.71
CA LEU A 249 1.95 -10.89 -13.34
C LEU A 249 1.43 -11.98 -14.28
N GLY A 250 0.49 -11.67 -15.19
CA GLY A 250 -0.05 -12.63 -16.15
C GLY A 250 -0.98 -13.68 -15.52
N LEU A 251 -1.54 -13.38 -14.35
CA LEU A 251 -2.46 -14.27 -13.62
C LEU A 251 -3.85 -14.25 -14.27
N ALA A 252 -4.40 -15.43 -14.55
CA ALA A 252 -5.67 -15.56 -15.27
C ALA A 252 -6.91 -15.31 -14.40
N ASP A 253 -6.86 -15.69 -13.12
CA ASP A 253 -7.99 -15.51 -12.21
C ASP A 253 -8.06 -14.04 -11.76
N THR A 254 -9.12 -13.33 -12.15
CA THR A 254 -9.32 -11.92 -11.80
C THR A 254 -10.51 -11.73 -10.84
N SER A 255 -10.98 -12.83 -10.24
CA SER A 255 -12.18 -12.86 -9.38
C SER A 255 -12.05 -11.91 -8.17
N LEU A 256 -10.87 -11.81 -7.56
CA LEU A 256 -10.64 -10.90 -6.43
C LEU A 256 -10.76 -9.42 -6.84
N ILE A 257 -10.25 -9.06 -8.03
CA ILE A 257 -10.37 -7.69 -8.55
C ILE A 257 -11.85 -7.38 -8.83
N LYS A 258 -12.55 -8.31 -9.51
CA LYS A 258 -13.98 -8.20 -9.78
C LYS A 258 -14.79 -8.04 -8.50
N ARG A 259 -14.51 -8.84 -7.47
CA ARG A 259 -15.12 -8.72 -6.13
C ARG A 259 -14.95 -7.32 -5.57
N CYS A 260 -13.73 -6.78 -5.58
CA CYS A 260 -13.46 -5.47 -5.02
C CYS A 260 -14.15 -4.33 -5.78
N ILE A 261 -14.19 -4.38 -7.11
CA ILE A 261 -14.97 -3.45 -7.94
C ILE A 261 -16.46 -3.52 -7.59
N LEU A 262 -17.02 -4.73 -7.47
CA LEU A 262 -18.42 -4.95 -7.11
C LEU A 262 -18.74 -4.46 -5.68
N LEU A 263 -17.83 -4.59 -4.73
CA LEU A 263 -18.00 -4.07 -3.37
C LEU A 263 -18.14 -2.54 -3.37
N HIS A 264 -17.26 -1.81 -4.07
CA HIS A 264 -17.38 -0.36 -4.24
C HIS A 264 -18.67 0.03 -4.98
N ALA A 265 -19.10 -0.78 -5.95
CA ALA A 265 -20.35 -0.53 -6.67
C ALA A 265 -21.59 -0.74 -5.77
N ALA A 266 -21.56 -1.77 -4.93
CA ALA A 266 -22.70 -2.19 -4.12
C ALA A 266 -22.92 -1.32 -2.88
N LEU A 267 -21.87 -0.69 -2.36
CA LEU A 267 -21.84 -0.01 -1.07
C LEU A 267 -21.49 1.48 -1.29
N PRO A 268 -22.49 2.31 -1.66
CA PRO A 268 -22.27 3.74 -1.86
C PRO A 268 -21.96 4.45 -0.54
N TYR A 269 -21.27 5.58 -0.63
CA TYR A 269 -21.02 6.47 0.49
C TYR A 269 -22.31 7.12 1.02
N ASP A 270 -23.17 7.58 0.12
CA ASP A 270 -24.44 8.24 0.42
C ASP A 270 -25.51 7.94 -0.66
N ASP A 271 -26.72 8.48 -0.49
CA ASP A 271 -27.85 8.31 -1.40
C ASP A 271 -27.71 9.09 -2.72
N THR A 272 -26.68 9.95 -2.86
CA THR A 272 -26.39 10.70 -4.09
C THR A 272 -25.69 9.84 -5.15
N GLY A 273 -25.29 8.63 -4.78
CA GLY A 273 -24.60 7.68 -5.65
C GLY A 273 -23.09 7.84 -5.67
N ARG A 274 -22.50 8.55 -4.70
CA ARG A 274 -21.04 8.61 -4.52
C ARG A 274 -20.49 7.25 -4.16
N VAL A 275 -19.42 6.84 -4.84
CA VAL A 275 -18.64 5.66 -4.46
C VAL A 275 -17.81 6.00 -3.22
N ALA A 276 -17.86 5.13 -2.21
CA ALA A 276 -17.06 5.28 -0.99
C ALA A 276 -15.57 5.04 -1.28
N ALA A 277 -14.70 5.81 -0.63
CA ALA A 277 -13.25 5.67 -0.79
C ALA A 277 -12.72 4.37 -0.16
N CYS A 278 -13.37 3.92 0.91
CA CYS A 278 -13.00 2.74 1.70
C CYS A 278 -14.23 1.84 1.91
N ILE A 279 -14.04 0.52 1.80
CA ILE A 279 -15.02 -0.50 2.15
C ILE A 279 -14.50 -1.35 3.33
N PHE A 280 -15.39 -1.64 4.26
CA PHE A 280 -15.18 -2.56 5.37
C PHE A 280 -15.84 -3.89 5.04
N GLU A 281 -15.16 -5.01 5.29
CA GLU A 281 -15.73 -6.34 5.08
C GLU A 281 -16.46 -6.89 6.32
N HIS A 282 -16.01 -6.50 7.52
CA HIS A 282 -16.47 -7.07 8.78
C HIS A 282 -17.17 -6.04 9.67
N PRO A 283 -18.12 -6.47 10.52
CA PRO A 283 -18.68 -7.83 10.65
C PRO A 283 -19.60 -8.23 9.47
N MET A 284 -19.97 -7.26 8.65
CA MET A 284 -20.61 -7.44 7.34
C MET A 284 -20.15 -6.31 6.41
N PRO A 285 -20.20 -6.51 5.08
CA PRO A 285 -19.75 -5.49 4.14
C PRO A 285 -20.51 -4.19 4.28
N HIS A 286 -19.80 -3.07 4.45
CA HIS A 286 -20.38 -1.72 4.49
C HIS A 286 -19.39 -0.66 4.01
N ALA A 287 -19.92 0.47 3.55
CA ALA A 287 -19.11 1.62 3.17
C ALA A 287 -18.50 2.31 4.40
N GLY A 288 -17.27 2.79 4.25
CA GLY A 288 -16.67 3.72 5.20
C GLY A 288 -17.29 5.11 5.12
N ASN A 289 -16.96 5.94 6.11
CA ASN A 289 -17.40 7.34 6.19
C ASN A 289 -16.47 8.30 5.43
N ASN A 290 -15.71 7.81 4.44
CA ASN A 290 -14.78 8.61 3.67
C ASN A 290 -15.22 8.73 2.21
N PHE A 291 -15.38 9.97 1.76
CA PHE A 291 -15.49 10.31 0.35
C PHE A 291 -14.25 11.10 -0.06
N ILE A 292 -13.54 10.59 -1.08
CA ILE A 292 -12.34 11.19 -1.65
C ILE A 292 -12.59 11.36 -3.14
N VAL A 293 -12.51 12.59 -3.64
CA VAL A 293 -12.97 12.91 -5.01
C VAL A 293 -12.14 12.18 -6.06
N ASP A 294 -10.82 12.23 -5.95
CA ASP A 294 -9.91 11.54 -6.87
C ASP A 294 -10.13 10.02 -6.83
N TYR A 295 -10.35 9.42 -5.66
CA TYR A 295 -10.65 7.98 -5.58
C TYR A 295 -11.96 7.65 -6.31
N SER A 296 -13.01 8.44 -6.10
CA SER A 296 -14.30 8.23 -6.78
C SER A 296 -14.17 8.31 -8.31
N LEU A 297 -13.34 9.23 -8.82
CA LEU A 297 -13.06 9.37 -10.26
C LEU A 297 -12.25 8.17 -10.78
N LEU A 298 -11.31 7.66 -9.98
CA LEU A 298 -10.52 6.48 -10.31
C LEU A 298 -11.36 5.19 -10.38
N PHE A 299 -12.60 5.16 -9.88
CA PHE A 299 -13.52 4.03 -10.10
C PHE A 299 -13.72 3.74 -11.59
N GLY A 300 -14.01 4.78 -12.39
CA GLY A 300 -14.22 4.64 -13.83
C GLY A 300 -12.97 4.25 -14.59
N VAL A 301 -11.81 4.76 -14.14
CA VAL A 301 -10.50 4.38 -14.68
C VAL A 301 -10.20 2.91 -14.41
N THR A 302 -10.40 2.46 -13.17
CA THR A 302 -10.22 1.06 -12.75
C THR A 302 -11.15 0.12 -13.51
N LEU A 303 -12.41 0.53 -13.74
CA LEU A 303 -13.38 -0.25 -14.52
C LEU A 303 -12.92 -0.43 -15.97
N LEU A 304 -12.44 0.63 -16.62
CA LEU A 304 -11.88 0.53 -17.97
C LEU A 304 -10.69 -0.44 -18.00
N GLU A 305 -9.72 -0.26 -17.09
CA GLU A 305 -8.52 -1.09 -17.01
C GLU A 305 -8.87 -2.57 -16.80
N TYR A 306 -9.83 -2.86 -15.93
CA TYR A 306 -10.35 -4.20 -15.71
C TYR A 306 -11.01 -4.78 -16.98
N VAL A 307 -11.88 -4.03 -17.66
CA VAL A 307 -12.54 -4.47 -18.89
C VAL A 307 -11.51 -4.70 -20.00
N GLN A 308 -10.47 -3.87 -20.09
CA GLN A 308 -9.35 -4.04 -21.00
C GLN A 308 -8.56 -5.31 -20.73
N ALA A 309 -8.23 -5.59 -19.48
CA ALA A 309 -7.46 -6.77 -19.09
C ALA A 309 -8.25 -8.08 -19.24
N THR A 310 -9.56 -8.08 -18.97
CA THR A 310 -10.36 -9.31 -18.84
C THR A 310 -11.28 -9.62 -20.01
N GLY A 311 -11.66 -8.63 -20.81
CA GLY A 311 -12.72 -8.80 -21.80
C GLY A 311 -14.15 -8.79 -21.25
N ASP A 312 -14.34 -8.52 -19.94
CA ASP A 312 -15.65 -8.54 -19.26
C ASP A 312 -16.49 -7.30 -19.58
N ASP A 313 -16.88 -7.15 -20.85
CA ASP A 313 -17.72 -6.06 -21.32
C ASP A 313 -19.12 -6.07 -20.67
N ALA A 314 -19.56 -7.22 -20.13
CA ALA A 314 -20.84 -7.33 -19.43
C ALA A 314 -20.81 -6.54 -18.13
N LEU A 315 -19.77 -6.73 -17.29
CA LEU A 315 -19.58 -5.92 -16.10
C LEU A 315 -19.39 -4.44 -16.45
N GLY A 316 -18.63 -4.16 -17.52
CA GLY A 316 -18.46 -2.79 -18.01
C GLY A 316 -19.78 -2.09 -18.29
N ARG A 317 -20.73 -2.74 -18.99
CA ARG A 317 -22.06 -2.18 -19.26
C ARG A 317 -22.89 -2.01 -18.01
N ASP A 318 -22.82 -2.96 -17.08
CA ASP A 318 -23.58 -2.94 -15.84
C ASP A 318 -23.16 -1.79 -14.92
N LEU A 319 -21.86 -1.46 -14.88
CA LEU A 319 -21.32 -0.43 -14.00
C LEU A 319 -21.06 0.93 -14.67
N PHE A 320 -21.26 1.06 -15.99
CA PHE A 320 -20.97 2.29 -16.74
C PHE A 320 -21.71 3.51 -16.17
N ALA A 321 -23.00 3.38 -15.89
CA ALA A 321 -23.80 4.49 -15.37
C ALA A 321 -23.33 4.95 -13.98
N LEU A 322 -22.90 4.03 -13.12
CA LEU A 322 -22.33 4.36 -11.81
C LEU A 322 -20.99 5.10 -11.97
N ALA A 323 -20.14 4.64 -12.89
CA ALA A 323 -18.86 5.27 -13.15
C ALA A 323 -19.03 6.69 -13.73
N LEU A 324 -19.95 6.86 -14.68
CA LEU A 324 -20.32 8.18 -15.21
C LEU A 324 -20.87 9.10 -14.11
N LYS A 325 -21.65 8.55 -13.17
CA LYS A 325 -22.18 9.34 -12.05
C LYS A 325 -21.09 9.99 -11.19
N GLN A 326 -19.95 9.34 -11.01
CA GLN A 326 -18.84 9.92 -10.23
C GLN A 326 -18.27 11.15 -10.93
N LEU A 327 -18.16 11.08 -12.26
CA LEU A 327 -17.73 12.20 -13.07
C LEU A 327 -18.76 13.34 -13.05
N GLU A 328 -20.06 13.05 -13.20
CA GLU A 328 -21.11 14.06 -13.08
C GLU A 328 -21.03 14.84 -11.76
N LEU A 329 -20.78 14.14 -10.66
CA LEU A 329 -20.67 14.74 -9.33
C LEU A 329 -19.39 15.59 -9.19
N ALA A 330 -18.28 15.17 -9.78
CA ALA A 330 -17.04 15.94 -9.79
C ALA A 330 -17.12 17.21 -10.64
N PHE A 331 -17.96 17.23 -11.69
CA PHE A 331 -18.20 18.42 -12.51
C PHE A 331 -18.88 19.58 -11.76
N ALA A 332 -19.44 19.33 -10.57
CA ALA A 332 -19.87 20.39 -9.67
C ALA A 332 -18.70 21.26 -9.16
N TYR A 333 -17.47 20.76 -9.24
CA TYR A 333 -16.24 21.46 -8.86
C TYR A 333 -15.49 22.05 -10.06
N VAL A 334 -16.03 21.92 -11.28
CA VAL A 334 -15.45 22.54 -12.47
C VAL A 334 -16.14 23.87 -12.71
N ASP A 335 -15.36 24.96 -12.66
CA ASP A 335 -15.87 26.31 -12.79
C ASP A 335 -16.24 26.69 -14.23
N ARG A 336 -16.72 27.91 -14.43
CA ARG A 336 -17.16 28.40 -15.75
C ARG A 336 -16.05 28.46 -16.79
N ASP A 337 -14.80 28.54 -16.36
CA ASP A 337 -13.62 28.62 -17.21
C ASP A 337 -13.01 27.23 -17.47
N CYS A 338 -13.70 26.17 -17.05
CA CYS A 338 -13.31 24.76 -17.16
C CYS A 338 -12.08 24.39 -16.32
N LEU A 339 -11.84 25.12 -15.22
CA LEU A 339 -10.85 24.78 -14.21
C LEU A 339 -11.49 24.08 -13.03
N PHE A 340 -10.79 23.10 -12.48
CA PHE A 340 -11.13 22.51 -11.20
C PHE A 340 -10.95 23.56 -10.10
N SER A 341 -11.97 23.74 -9.28
CA SER A 341 -11.99 24.57 -8.09
C SER A 341 -11.95 23.67 -6.87
N ILE A 342 -10.97 23.87 -5.99
CA ILE A 342 -10.85 23.07 -4.77
C ILE A 342 -12.08 23.33 -3.89
N PRO A 343 -12.91 22.31 -3.61
CA PRO A 343 -14.08 22.48 -2.75
C PRO A 343 -13.70 22.56 -1.27
N ASP A 344 -14.40 23.44 -0.54
CA ASP A 344 -14.26 23.54 0.92
C ASP A 344 -14.76 22.28 1.63
N GLY A 345 -13.98 21.77 2.58
CA GLY A 345 -14.39 20.67 3.47
C GLY A 345 -14.54 19.30 2.80
N VAL A 346 -14.16 19.17 1.53
CA VAL A 346 -14.18 17.90 0.80
C VAL A 346 -12.76 17.39 0.65
N TRP A 347 -12.55 16.10 0.91
CA TRP A 347 -11.22 15.52 0.88
C TRP A 347 -10.77 15.23 -0.56
N LEU A 348 -9.62 15.81 -0.93
CA LEU A 348 -8.81 15.47 -2.10
C LEU A 348 -7.55 14.78 -1.61
N PHE A 349 -7.25 13.56 -2.05
CA PHE A 349 -6.09 12.82 -1.58
C PHE A 349 -4.83 13.21 -2.34
N ILE A 350 -4.65 12.77 -3.59
CA ILE A 350 -3.44 12.94 -4.42
C ILE A 350 -2.17 12.32 -3.82
N ASP A 351 -1.73 12.78 -2.64
CA ASP A 351 -0.61 12.25 -1.88
C ASP A 351 -0.64 12.74 -0.41
N TRP A 352 0.09 12.08 0.49
CA TRP A 352 0.32 12.49 1.89
C TRP A 352 1.39 13.58 2.00
N VAL A 353 1.15 14.72 1.36
CA VAL A 353 2.06 15.87 1.39
C VAL A 353 1.38 17.08 2.00
N ASP A 354 1.87 17.52 3.15
CA ASP A 354 1.41 18.75 3.79
C ASP A 354 1.67 19.97 2.91
N GLY A 355 0.65 20.82 2.77
CA GLY A 355 0.74 22.05 1.98
C GLY A 355 0.74 21.85 0.46
N LEU A 356 0.50 20.64 -0.05
CA LEU A 356 0.33 20.42 -1.48
C LEU A 356 -0.96 21.09 -1.98
N ASP A 357 -0.83 22.01 -2.94
CA ASP A 357 -1.97 22.53 -3.68
C ASP A 357 -2.41 21.50 -4.74
N LYS A 358 -3.69 21.14 -4.72
CA LYS A 358 -4.23 20.00 -5.48
C LYS A 358 -5.00 20.41 -6.73
N GLN A 359 -5.10 21.70 -7.05
CA GLN A 359 -5.90 22.18 -8.18
C GLN A 359 -5.45 21.57 -9.52
N ALA A 360 -4.17 21.71 -9.86
CA ALA A 360 -3.64 21.24 -11.13
C ALA A 360 -3.64 19.71 -11.24
N SER A 361 -3.37 19.01 -10.12
CA SER A 361 -3.47 17.55 -10.09
C SER A 361 -4.90 17.08 -10.29
N MET A 362 -5.88 17.69 -9.63
CA MET A 362 -7.30 17.37 -9.81
C MET A 362 -7.81 17.70 -11.22
N GLN A 363 -7.32 18.79 -11.83
CA GLN A 363 -7.59 19.06 -13.24
C GLN A 363 -7.18 17.87 -14.12
N GLY A 364 -5.97 17.34 -13.91
CA GLY A 364 -5.49 16.13 -14.58
C GLY A 364 -6.34 14.89 -14.29
N VAL A 365 -6.70 14.64 -13.02
CA VAL A 365 -7.52 13.48 -12.62
C VAL A 365 -8.89 13.50 -13.31
N VAL A 366 -9.55 14.66 -13.37
CA VAL A 366 -10.86 14.79 -14.04
C VAL A 366 -10.74 14.55 -15.54
N ILE A 367 -9.74 15.13 -16.21
CA ILE A 367 -9.51 14.91 -17.65
C ILE A 367 -9.22 13.42 -17.92
N LEU A 368 -8.39 12.77 -17.10
CA LEU A 368 -8.11 11.35 -17.21
C LEU A 368 -9.39 10.50 -17.05
N ALA A 369 -10.24 10.82 -16.07
CA ALA A 369 -11.50 10.13 -15.86
C ALA A 369 -12.48 10.31 -17.04
N CYS A 370 -12.57 11.52 -17.61
CA CYS A 370 -13.32 11.78 -18.84
C CYS A 370 -12.81 10.89 -19.99
N LYS A 371 -11.49 10.81 -20.19
CA LYS A 371 -10.86 9.98 -21.22
C LYS A 371 -11.16 8.50 -21.03
N ALA A 372 -11.00 8.01 -19.81
CA ALA A 372 -11.26 6.61 -19.49
C ALA A 372 -12.72 6.24 -19.75
N LEU A 373 -13.67 7.07 -19.31
CA LEU A 373 -15.09 6.82 -19.55
C LEU A 373 -15.49 6.98 -21.02
N SER A 374 -14.87 7.89 -21.76
CA SER A 374 -15.08 7.99 -23.21
C SER A 374 -14.62 6.71 -23.91
N ALA A 375 -13.42 6.22 -23.61
CA ALA A 375 -12.90 4.98 -24.18
C ALA A 375 -13.73 3.75 -23.79
N LEU A 376 -14.22 3.69 -22.54
CA LEU A 376 -15.12 2.64 -22.10
C LEU A 376 -16.46 2.71 -22.85
N ALA A 377 -17.02 3.92 -23.00
CA ALA A 377 -18.27 4.12 -23.74
C ALA A 377 -18.14 3.67 -25.19
N ASP A 378 -17.06 4.02 -25.87
CA ASP A 378 -16.79 3.62 -27.25
C ASP A 378 -16.69 2.10 -27.39
N ARG A 379 -15.93 1.45 -26.50
CA ARG A 379 -15.81 -0.01 -26.49
C ARG A 379 -17.16 -0.71 -26.30
N LEU A 380 -18.01 -0.18 -25.44
CA LEU A 380 -19.27 -0.82 -25.06
C LEU A 380 -20.46 -0.44 -25.96
N GLY A 381 -20.28 0.52 -26.88
CA GLY A 381 -21.35 1.07 -27.72
C GLY A 381 -22.29 2.02 -26.96
N LEU A 382 -21.77 2.75 -25.96
CA LEU A 382 -22.51 3.63 -25.05
C LEU A 382 -22.15 5.12 -25.23
N SER A 383 -21.47 5.51 -26.32
CA SER A 383 -21.01 6.89 -26.54
C SER A 383 -22.15 7.93 -26.54
N SER A 384 -23.38 7.53 -26.86
CA SER A 384 -24.58 8.38 -26.77
C SER A 384 -25.01 8.73 -25.34
N GLN A 385 -24.42 8.08 -24.33
CA GLN A 385 -24.66 8.33 -22.90
C GLN A 385 -23.50 9.10 -22.24
N ALA A 386 -22.39 9.32 -22.94
CA ALA A 386 -21.17 9.90 -22.40
C ALA A 386 -21.23 11.44 -22.32
N PHE A 387 -22.04 11.94 -21.38
CA PHE A 387 -22.25 13.37 -21.14
C PHE A 387 -22.13 13.72 -19.66
N VAL A 388 -21.71 14.95 -19.37
CA VAL A 388 -21.59 15.52 -18.02
C VAL A 388 -22.27 16.89 -17.94
N PRO A 389 -22.82 17.27 -16.77
CA PRO A 389 -23.40 18.60 -16.58
C PRO A 389 -22.32 19.67 -16.55
N HIS A 390 -22.59 20.83 -17.17
CA HIS A 390 -21.71 22.00 -17.08
C HIS A 390 -22.47 23.28 -17.41
N ASN A 391 -22.34 24.34 -16.60
CA ASN A 391 -22.90 25.67 -16.85
C ASN A 391 -24.38 25.69 -17.34
N ASN A 392 -25.28 25.01 -16.62
CA ASN A 392 -26.71 24.84 -16.95
C ASN A 392 -27.01 24.06 -18.26
N GLY A 393 -26.00 23.43 -18.87
CA GLY A 393 -26.14 22.54 -20.01
C GLY A 393 -25.43 21.20 -19.77
N THR A 394 -25.14 20.50 -20.86
CA THR A 394 -24.37 19.26 -20.87
C THR A 394 -23.22 19.34 -21.88
N LEU A 395 -22.10 18.71 -21.55
CA LEU A 395 -20.97 18.51 -22.46
C LEU A 395 -20.83 17.03 -22.75
N SER A 396 -20.49 16.67 -24.00
CA SER A 396 -19.96 15.33 -24.26
C SER A 396 -18.61 15.19 -23.56
N LEU A 397 -18.20 13.96 -23.22
CA LEU A 397 -16.88 13.75 -22.61
C LEU A 397 -15.74 14.27 -23.48
N SER A 398 -15.82 14.12 -24.80
CA SER A 398 -14.84 14.70 -25.74
C SER A 398 -14.76 16.23 -25.62
N ALA A 399 -15.90 16.93 -25.60
CA ALA A 399 -15.90 18.39 -25.46
C ALA A 399 -15.38 18.83 -24.09
N ALA A 400 -15.69 18.08 -23.03
CA ALA A 400 -15.18 18.35 -21.69
C ALA A 400 -13.65 18.17 -21.62
N ILE A 401 -13.10 17.11 -22.25
CA ILE A 401 -11.66 16.88 -22.37
C ILE A 401 -10.97 18.08 -23.04
N ASP A 402 -11.47 18.51 -24.21
CA ASP A 402 -10.88 19.60 -24.98
C ASP A 402 -10.88 20.92 -24.19
N LEU A 403 -12.02 21.27 -23.60
CA LEU A 403 -12.19 22.52 -22.86
C LEU A 403 -11.35 22.56 -21.57
N MET A 404 -11.32 21.46 -20.82
CA MET A 404 -10.52 21.38 -19.59
C MET A 404 -9.01 21.33 -19.89
N THR A 405 -8.61 20.70 -20.99
CA THR A 405 -7.20 20.69 -21.43
C THR A 405 -6.75 22.10 -21.83
N GLU A 406 -7.56 22.80 -22.62
CA GLU A 406 -7.29 24.20 -22.99
C GLU A 406 -7.26 25.12 -21.76
N ALA A 407 -8.16 24.93 -20.80
CA ALA A 407 -8.16 25.68 -19.55
C ALA A 407 -6.87 25.46 -18.74
N ALA A 408 -6.39 24.22 -18.67
CA ALA A 408 -5.12 23.87 -18.03
C ALA A 408 -3.94 24.55 -18.73
N TYR A 409 -3.88 24.49 -20.06
CA TYR A 409 -2.84 25.16 -20.84
C TYR A 409 -2.86 26.69 -20.64
N ARG A 410 -4.03 27.31 -20.73
CA ARG A 410 -4.16 28.78 -20.62
C ARG A 410 -3.79 29.31 -19.22
N SER A 411 -4.13 28.57 -18.17
CA SER A 411 -4.16 29.12 -16.81
C SER A 411 -3.08 28.54 -15.89
N LEU A 412 -2.67 27.29 -16.13
CA LEU A 412 -1.77 26.55 -15.25
C LEU A 412 -0.38 26.35 -15.86
N TRP A 413 -0.24 26.33 -17.19
CA TRP A 413 1.05 26.15 -17.87
C TRP A 413 1.92 27.41 -17.82
N ASP A 414 3.17 27.26 -17.41
CA ASP A 414 4.24 28.24 -17.58
C ASP A 414 5.11 27.84 -18.78
N PRO A 415 4.95 28.51 -19.95
CA PRO A 415 5.67 28.12 -21.16
C PRO A 415 7.17 28.43 -21.11
N VAL A 416 7.61 29.33 -20.22
CA VAL A 416 9.03 29.69 -20.09
C VAL A 416 9.77 28.62 -19.30
N ARG A 417 9.13 28.10 -18.26
CA ARG A 417 9.71 27.04 -17.40
C ARG A 417 9.35 25.63 -17.85
N SER A 418 8.43 25.49 -18.79
CA SER A 418 7.89 24.20 -19.25
C SER A 418 7.31 23.36 -18.10
N ILE A 419 6.56 23.99 -17.19
CA ILE A 419 5.94 23.33 -16.04
C ILE A 419 4.53 23.86 -15.80
N PHE A 420 3.71 23.08 -15.12
CA PHE A 420 2.44 23.53 -14.56
C PHE A 420 2.61 24.07 -13.14
N VAL A 421 1.85 25.10 -12.84
CA VAL A 421 1.66 25.63 -11.49
C VAL A 421 0.27 25.30 -10.96
N SER A 422 0.10 25.31 -9.65
CA SER A 422 -1.15 25.01 -8.98
C SER A 422 -1.52 26.08 -7.96
N GLY A 423 -2.81 26.44 -7.93
CA GLY A 423 -3.37 27.32 -6.91
C GLY A 423 -2.98 28.80 -7.05
N PRO A 424 -3.50 29.65 -6.15
CA PRO A 424 -3.26 31.10 -6.17
C PRO A 424 -1.78 31.45 -6.00
N ASP A 425 -1.03 30.65 -5.24
CA ASP A 425 0.40 30.86 -4.98
C ASP A 425 1.30 30.30 -6.10
N ARG A 426 0.70 29.73 -7.14
CA ARG A 426 1.40 29.14 -8.30
C ARG A 426 2.45 28.11 -7.87
N GLN A 427 2.10 27.25 -6.92
CA GLN A 427 2.96 26.20 -6.40
C GLN A 427 3.38 25.24 -7.53
N VAL A 428 4.64 24.83 -7.53
CA VAL A 428 5.16 23.81 -8.45
C VAL A 428 5.29 22.50 -7.68
N SER A 429 4.64 21.44 -8.15
CA SER A 429 4.73 20.11 -7.57
C SER A 429 4.94 19.03 -8.63
N TRP A 430 5.56 17.92 -8.26
CA TRP A 430 5.68 16.75 -9.12
C TRP A 430 4.31 16.15 -9.45
N ALA A 431 3.38 16.17 -8.49
CA ALA A 431 2.02 15.67 -8.67
C ALA A 431 1.27 16.44 -9.75
N SER A 432 1.42 17.77 -9.83
CA SER A 432 0.78 18.57 -10.88
C SER A 432 1.27 18.16 -12.28
N GLN A 433 2.59 17.95 -12.40
CA GLN A 433 3.18 17.56 -13.70
C GLN A 433 2.72 16.17 -14.10
N ALA A 434 2.83 15.20 -13.18
CA ALA A 434 2.51 13.81 -13.45
C ALA A 434 1.05 13.65 -13.91
N TRP A 435 0.08 14.20 -13.16
CA TRP A 435 -1.34 14.05 -13.49
C TRP A 435 -1.72 14.75 -14.79
N LEU A 436 -1.15 15.91 -15.12
CA LEU A 436 -1.44 16.61 -16.39
C LEU A 436 -0.73 15.96 -17.59
N ILE A 437 0.42 15.32 -17.39
CA ILE A 437 1.06 14.48 -18.42
C ILE A 437 0.22 13.24 -18.71
N LEU A 438 -0.21 12.51 -17.66
CA LEU A 438 -1.03 11.30 -17.80
C LEU A 438 -2.41 11.59 -18.39
N ALA A 439 -2.92 12.81 -18.21
CA ALA A 439 -4.14 13.28 -18.83
C ALA A 439 -3.98 13.74 -20.29
N ASP A 440 -2.79 13.60 -20.90
CA ASP A 440 -2.35 14.26 -22.15
C ASP A 440 -2.73 15.74 -22.26
N ALA A 441 -2.67 16.47 -21.15
CA ALA A 441 -2.87 17.93 -21.13
C ALA A 441 -1.55 18.70 -21.20
N CYS A 442 -0.41 18.02 -21.08
CA CYS A 442 0.92 18.59 -21.19
C CYS A 442 1.38 18.73 -22.65
N PRO A 443 1.69 19.95 -23.15
CA PRO A 443 2.12 20.15 -24.53
C PRO A 443 3.43 19.46 -24.88
N ASP A 444 4.38 19.43 -23.94
CA ASP A 444 5.67 18.75 -24.10
C ASP A 444 6.01 17.95 -22.82
N PRO A 445 5.55 16.69 -22.74
CA PRO A 445 5.81 15.83 -21.59
C PRO A 445 7.30 15.61 -21.30
N GLN A 446 8.15 15.51 -22.34
CA GLN A 446 9.58 15.29 -22.15
C GLN A 446 10.27 16.50 -21.54
N ALA A 447 9.99 17.70 -22.07
CA ALA A 447 10.51 18.94 -21.50
C ALA A 447 10.01 19.15 -20.07
N CYS A 448 8.73 18.86 -19.80
CA CYS A 448 8.15 18.99 -18.47
C CYS A 448 8.83 18.08 -17.43
N MET A 449 9.01 16.79 -17.75
CA MET A 449 9.69 15.85 -16.85
C MET A 449 11.17 16.19 -16.62
N LYS A 450 11.85 16.78 -17.62
CA LYS A 450 13.23 17.28 -17.48
C LYS A 450 13.29 18.57 -16.68
N ALA A 451 12.32 19.47 -16.82
CA ALA A 451 12.27 20.73 -16.11
C ALA A 451 11.98 20.51 -14.61
N ILE A 452 10.99 19.67 -14.28
CA ILE A 452 10.63 19.40 -12.88
C ILE A 452 11.77 18.73 -12.10
N SER A 453 12.57 17.87 -12.75
CA SER A 453 13.67 17.15 -12.08
C SER A 453 14.82 18.05 -11.62
N VAL A 454 14.93 19.25 -12.17
CA VAL A 454 15.94 20.25 -11.79
C VAL A 454 15.33 21.51 -11.13
N THR A 455 14.01 21.53 -10.92
CA THR A 455 13.33 22.68 -10.31
C THR A 455 13.51 22.66 -8.79
N ASN A 456 14.28 23.62 -8.28
CA ASN A 456 14.48 23.78 -6.85
C ASN A 456 13.18 24.18 -6.14
N GLY A 457 12.89 23.57 -5.00
CA GLY A 457 11.70 23.85 -4.20
C GLY A 457 10.40 23.27 -4.76
N ALA A 458 10.45 22.45 -5.81
CA ALA A 458 9.27 21.71 -6.26
C ALA A 458 8.82 20.71 -5.18
N VAL A 459 7.52 20.71 -4.88
CA VAL A 459 6.94 19.80 -3.87
C VAL A 459 7.00 18.37 -4.40
N ALA A 460 7.80 17.53 -3.74
CA ALA A 460 7.99 16.12 -4.08
C ALA A 460 6.94 15.23 -3.42
N PRO A 461 6.64 14.05 -4.00
CA PRO A 461 5.78 13.08 -3.35
C PRO A 461 6.40 12.53 -2.05
N LYS A 462 5.55 12.02 -1.15
CA LYS A 462 5.95 11.41 0.13
C LYS A 462 5.55 9.93 0.25
N THR A 463 4.74 9.43 -0.68
CA THR A 463 4.31 8.03 -0.72
C THR A 463 4.70 7.37 -2.04
N PRO A 464 4.95 6.05 -2.04
CA PRO A 464 5.10 5.32 -3.29
C PRO A 464 3.89 5.43 -4.22
N TYR A 465 2.68 5.74 -3.69
CA TYR A 465 1.51 6.05 -4.51
C TYR A 465 1.70 7.32 -5.34
N GLY A 466 2.19 8.41 -4.75
CA GLY A 466 2.55 9.61 -5.51
C GLY A 466 3.69 9.36 -6.49
N HIS A 467 4.70 8.57 -6.07
CA HIS A 467 5.81 8.20 -6.94
C HIS A 467 5.41 7.28 -8.11
N HIS A 468 4.37 6.44 -7.96
CA HIS A 468 3.81 5.63 -9.05
C HIS A 468 3.44 6.52 -10.25
N TYR A 469 2.69 7.60 -10.00
CA TYR A 469 2.27 8.52 -11.08
C TYR A 469 3.44 9.28 -11.69
N VAL A 470 4.48 9.58 -10.91
CA VAL A 470 5.71 10.18 -11.45
C VAL A 470 6.42 9.22 -12.41
N VAL A 471 6.53 7.94 -12.04
CA VAL A 471 7.12 6.92 -12.92
C VAL A 471 6.28 6.74 -14.18
N ASP A 472 4.95 6.65 -14.05
CA ASP A 472 4.08 6.51 -15.22
C ASP A 472 4.18 7.73 -16.14
N ALA A 473 4.30 8.95 -15.59
CA ALA A 473 4.54 10.16 -16.37
C ALA A 473 5.89 10.16 -17.12
N TYR A 474 6.97 9.66 -16.50
CA TYR A 474 8.25 9.46 -17.22
C TYR A 474 8.07 8.50 -18.40
N LEU A 475 7.37 7.38 -18.19
CA LEU A 475 7.11 6.39 -19.23
C LEU A 475 6.21 6.93 -20.34
N HIS A 476 5.17 7.68 -19.97
CA HIS A 476 4.27 8.36 -20.89
C HIS A 476 5.00 9.41 -21.74
N ALA A 477 5.99 10.09 -21.17
CA ALA A 477 6.90 10.97 -21.89
C ALA A 477 7.95 10.22 -22.74
N GLY A 478 8.01 8.89 -22.71
CA GLY A 478 9.00 8.10 -23.43
C GLY A 478 10.40 8.10 -22.81
N LEU A 479 10.54 8.55 -21.56
CA LEU A 479 11.81 8.64 -20.82
C LEU A 479 12.07 7.35 -20.02
N LYS A 480 12.23 6.22 -20.73
CA LYS A 480 12.34 4.88 -20.11
C LYS A 480 13.54 4.73 -19.17
N VAL A 481 14.71 5.19 -19.57
CA VAL A 481 15.93 5.10 -18.75
C VAL A 481 15.79 5.95 -17.48
N ASP A 482 15.21 7.16 -17.59
CA ASP A 482 14.95 8.00 -16.41
C ASP A 482 13.95 7.33 -15.46
N ALA A 483 12.90 6.69 -15.98
CA ALA A 483 11.96 5.92 -15.17
C ALA A 483 12.64 4.75 -14.43
N LEU A 484 13.51 3.98 -15.11
CA LEU A 484 14.27 2.88 -14.49
C LEU A 484 15.17 3.39 -13.36
N ARG A 485 15.92 4.47 -13.60
CA ARG A 485 16.77 5.10 -12.57
C ARG A 485 15.96 5.68 -11.42
N TYR A 486 14.78 6.24 -11.72
CA TYR A 486 13.87 6.74 -10.69
C TYR A 486 13.39 5.59 -9.79
N ILE A 487 12.99 4.46 -10.38
CA ILE A 487 12.59 3.26 -9.63
C ILE A 487 13.76 2.75 -8.78
N ALA A 488 14.94 2.57 -9.38
CA ALA A 488 16.13 2.07 -8.70
C ALA A 488 16.54 3.00 -7.53
N ARG A 489 16.43 4.32 -7.69
CA ARG A 489 16.74 5.26 -6.61
C ARG A 489 15.70 5.25 -5.50
N TYR A 490 14.41 5.40 -5.82
CA TYR A 490 13.37 5.57 -4.81
C TYR A 490 13.04 4.24 -4.12
N TRP A 491 12.60 3.22 -4.86
CA TRP A 491 12.29 1.93 -4.25
C TRP A 491 13.55 1.18 -3.81
N GLY A 492 14.67 1.34 -4.52
CA GLY A 492 15.94 0.76 -4.08
C GLY A 492 16.41 1.31 -2.73
N SER A 493 16.07 2.54 -2.36
CA SER A 493 16.37 3.05 -1.02
C SER A 493 15.63 2.29 0.10
N MET A 494 14.43 1.78 -0.16
CA MET A 494 13.74 0.87 0.78
C MET A 494 14.43 -0.50 0.82
N ILE A 495 14.93 -1.00 -0.30
CA ILE A 495 15.75 -2.23 -0.33
C ILE A 495 17.01 -2.06 0.51
N THR A 496 17.71 -0.92 0.39
CA THR A 496 18.86 -0.58 1.25
C THR A 496 18.47 -0.47 2.73
N ALA A 497 17.25 -0.04 3.03
CA ALA A 497 16.69 -0.01 4.38
C ALA A 497 16.25 -1.40 4.91
N GLY A 498 16.45 -2.48 4.15
CA GLY A 498 16.13 -3.85 4.56
C GLY A 498 14.67 -4.25 4.34
N ALA A 499 13.95 -3.60 3.41
CA ALA A 499 12.55 -3.89 3.13
C ALA A 499 12.33 -5.29 2.51
N ASP A 500 11.52 -6.13 3.17
CA ASP A 500 10.99 -7.37 2.59
C ASP A 500 9.68 -7.13 1.80
N THR A 501 8.98 -6.06 2.15
CA THR A 501 7.78 -5.52 1.49
C THR A 501 7.87 -4.00 1.46
N PHE A 502 7.17 -3.33 0.55
CA PHE A 502 7.29 -1.88 0.39
C PHE A 502 6.34 -1.11 1.29
N PHE A 503 6.82 0.05 1.74
CA PHE A 503 6.23 0.83 2.82
C PHE A 503 5.13 1.75 2.29
N GLU A 504 4.17 2.11 3.14
CA GLU A 504 3.08 3.03 2.82
C GLU A 504 3.58 4.45 2.54
N ALA A 505 4.48 4.93 3.40
CA ALA A 505 5.06 6.26 3.38
C ALA A 505 6.58 6.13 3.55
N TRP A 506 7.34 6.79 2.66
CA TRP A 506 8.79 6.72 2.69
C TRP A 506 9.40 7.98 2.10
N ASP A 507 10.09 8.72 2.96
CA ASP A 507 11.00 9.79 2.58
C ASP A 507 12.44 9.33 2.88
N PRO A 508 13.27 9.05 1.86
CA PRO A 508 14.67 8.66 2.09
C PRO A 508 15.49 9.68 2.89
N SER A 509 15.08 10.96 2.89
CA SER A 509 15.74 12.03 3.66
C SER A 509 15.24 12.15 5.09
N ASP A 510 14.07 11.58 5.39
CA ASP A 510 13.48 11.47 6.72
C ASP A 510 12.85 10.08 6.89
N PRO A 511 13.66 9.03 7.18
CA PRO A 511 13.15 7.66 7.38
C PRO A 511 12.18 7.49 8.55
N GLN A 512 11.99 8.55 9.35
CA GLN A 512 11.05 8.64 10.46
C GLN A 512 9.72 9.28 10.06
N PHE A 513 9.61 9.73 8.80
CA PHE A 513 8.43 10.38 8.28
C PHE A 513 7.17 9.54 8.53
N SER A 514 6.16 10.18 9.08
CA SER A 514 4.84 9.59 9.26
C SER A 514 3.77 10.65 9.02
N PRO A 515 2.82 10.42 8.09
CA PRO A 515 1.66 11.30 7.97
C PRO A 515 0.71 11.17 9.18
N TYR A 516 0.96 10.22 10.07
CA TYR A 516 0.14 9.93 11.25
C TYR A 516 0.62 10.63 12.52
N GLY A 517 1.78 11.28 12.47
CA GLY A 517 2.43 11.92 13.62
C GLY A 517 3.28 10.97 14.47
N ASP A 518 3.35 9.67 14.11
CA ASP A 518 4.18 8.67 14.78
C ASP A 518 4.46 7.48 13.84
N ALA A 519 5.74 7.21 13.56
CA ALA A 519 6.13 6.16 12.62
C ALA A 519 5.81 4.73 13.08
N HIS A 520 5.56 4.50 14.37
CA HIS A 520 5.18 3.17 14.87
C HIS A 520 3.87 2.65 14.26
N VAL A 521 3.04 3.53 13.66
CA VAL A 521 1.76 3.15 13.03
C VAL A 521 1.81 3.12 11.49
N ASN A 522 2.95 3.44 10.87
CA ASN A 522 3.12 3.37 9.41
C ASN A 522 3.05 1.91 8.90
N SER A 523 2.34 1.60 7.83
CA SER A 523 2.41 0.22 7.30
C SER A 523 3.73 0.00 6.55
N TYR A 524 4.49 -1.05 6.90
CA TYR A 524 5.71 -1.44 6.18
C TYR A 524 5.45 -2.53 5.12
N CYS A 525 4.20 -2.96 4.97
CA CYS A 525 3.70 -3.66 3.79
C CYS A 525 2.44 -2.92 3.29
N HIS A 526 2.50 -2.26 2.13
CA HIS A 526 1.37 -1.50 1.61
C HIS A 526 1.18 -1.71 0.11
N GLY A 527 -0.02 -2.13 -0.27
CA GLY A 527 -0.38 -2.59 -1.61
C GLY A 527 -0.17 -1.53 -2.68
N TRP A 528 -0.37 -0.24 -2.39
CA TRP A 528 -0.09 0.82 -3.36
C TRP A 528 1.38 0.96 -3.76
N SER A 529 2.29 0.32 -3.02
CA SER A 529 3.74 0.47 -3.19
C SER A 529 4.35 -0.64 -4.06
N CYS A 530 3.54 -1.63 -4.47
CA CYS A 530 3.98 -2.75 -5.29
C CYS A 530 4.09 -2.44 -6.79
N THR A 531 3.83 -1.21 -7.22
CA THR A 531 3.72 -0.85 -8.63
C THR A 531 4.99 -0.95 -9.48
N PRO A 532 6.23 -0.99 -8.94
CA PRO A 532 7.38 -1.26 -9.79
C PRO A 532 7.26 -2.54 -10.60
N ALA A 533 6.69 -3.63 -10.05
CA ALA A 533 6.44 -4.85 -10.83
C ALA A 533 5.54 -4.58 -12.04
N TYR A 534 4.51 -3.72 -11.92
CA TYR A 534 3.70 -3.29 -13.06
C TYR A 534 4.57 -2.69 -14.17
N PHE A 535 5.38 -1.69 -13.83
CA PHE A 535 6.20 -0.99 -14.83
C PHE A 535 7.26 -1.90 -15.45
N LEU A 536 8.03 -2.61 -14.62
CA LEU A 536 9.14 -3.45 -15.06
C LEU A 536 8.69 -4.62 -15.94
N ARG A 537 7.51 -5.20 -15.67
CA ARG A 537 7.02 -6.37 -16.40
C ARG A 537 6.20 -6.04 -17.64
N SER A 538 5.52 -4.90 -17.67
CA SER A 538 4.55 -4.58 -18.74
C SER A 538 4.89 -3.36 -19.60
N ARG A 539 5.69 -2.41 -19.10
CA ARG A 539 5.97 -1.14 -19.79
C ARG A 539 7.45 -0.96 -20.16
N LEU A 540 8.34 -1.66 -19.44
CA LEU A 540 9.79 -1.57 -19.55
C LEU A 540 10.46 -2.88 -19.95
N LYS A 541 9.67 -3.90 -20.27
CA LYS A 541 10.15 -5.17 -20.83
C LYS A 541 10.22 -5.02 -22.36
N GLU A 542 11.42 -5.07 -22.92
CA GLU A 542 11.68 -5.06 -24.36
C GLU A 542 12.28 -6.37 -24.86
#